data_AF-A0A3M8CXE7-F1
#
_entry.id   AF-A0A3M8CXE7-F1
#
_cell.length_a   1.000
_cell.length_b   1.000
_cell.length_c   1.000
_cell.angle_alpha   90.00
_cell.angle_beta   90.00
_cell.angle_gamma   90.00
#
_symmetry.space_group_name_H-M   'P 1'
#
loop_
_entity.id
_entity.type
_entity.pdbx_description
1 polymer ?
#
loop_
_entity_poly.entity_id
_entity_poly.type
_entity_poly.pdbx_seq_one_letter_code
_entity_poly.pdbx_strand_id
1 'polypeptide(L)'
;MREEDMYEPIKAWMGERGFTAYPEVECKHLGGRADIVVTNGQLVGVVEMKQSLTLDLIEQALRWRGFAHYIWIAIPYQPKSYKKFVSMVLRDYGIGVLTISKFGSVWPAHMPKLARRTLPDLKEALTEHHRTVEVKGGQSGGGYITPYRITMKQVRHYLTKENEWRTLKDILDHCETHYASPRASLAKALWQFEAAWCERKKEGGKLYFRARPQEGPEMAKKKALRMLPEKQVNVLLALSAKEWRTPTVIAGMLPGGNVEKARRFDSLYVNSPLKALIKKGWVEKNPVGRGQYRLTEAGQAWMKDGAGGEL
;
A
#
# COMPACT_ATOMS: atom_id res chain seq x y z
N MET A 1 8.25 -10.49 11.33
CA MET A 1 7.87 -10.18 9.95
C MET A 1 6.69 -11.05 9.61
N ARG A 2 5.59 -10.48 9.13
CA ARG A 2 4.42 -11.25 8.67
C ARG A 2 4.66 -11.72 7.22
N GLU A 3 3.91 -12.72 6.78
CA GLU A 3 4.04 -13.26 5.41
C GLU A 3 3.77 -12.19 4.35
N GLU A 4 2.78 -11.31 4.58
CA GLU A 4 2.45 -10.17 3.72
C GLU A 4 3.63 -9.20 3.51
N ASP A 5 4.49 -9.05 4.52
CA ASP A 5 5.63 -8.15 4.48
C ASP A 5 6.80 -8.71 3.62
N MET A 6 6.75 -10.00 3.26
CA MET A 6 7.80 -10.69 2.49
C MET A 6 7.62 -10.56 0.97
N TYR A 7 6.40 -10.33 0.50
CA TYR A 7 6.08 -10.33 -0.93
C TYR A 7 6.87 -9.27 -1.72
N GLU A 8 6.83 -8.01 -1.32
CA GLU A 8 7.50 -6.92 -2.05
C GLU A 8 9.03 -7.11 -2.13
N PRO A 9 9.74 -7.48 -1.04
CA PRO A 9 11.15 -7.89 -1.12
C PRO A 9 11.44 -9.01 -2.14
N ILE A 10 10.63 -10.07 -2.14
CA ILE A 10 10.82 -11.22 -3.04
C ILE A 10 10.54 -10.80 -4.48
N LYS A 11 9.48 -10.04 -4.72
CA LYS A 11 9.14 -9.50 -6.04
C LYS A 11 10.28 -8.67 -6.59
N ALA A 12 10.85 -7.76 -5.80
CA ALA A 12 11.99 -6.95 -6.22
C ALA A 12 13.21 -7.82 -6.57
N TRP A 13 13.58 -8.75 -5.68
CA TRP A 13 14.71 -9.66 -5.88
C TRP A 13 14.56 -10.55 -7.13
N MET A 14 13.33 -11.00 -7.41
CA MET A 14 12.99 -11.77 -8.61
C MET A 14 13.03 -10.90 -9.88
N GLY A 15 12.51 -9.67 -9.81
CA GLY A 15 12.53 -8.70 -10.90
C GLY A 15 13.95 -8.33 -11.34
N GLU A 16 14.86 -8.12 -10.39
CA GLU A 16 16.30 -7.91 -10.65
C GLU A 16 16.94 -9.08 -11.43
N ARG A 17 16.32 -10.27 -11.38
CA ARG A 17 16.78 -11.51 -12.04
C ARG A 17 15.97 -11.83 -13.30
N GLY A 18 15.18 -10.88 -13.79
CA GLY A 18 14.40 -11.02 -15.03
C GLY A 18 13.13 -11.84 -14.89
N PHE A 19 12.68 -12.12 -13.67
CA PHE A 19 11.40 -12.79 -13.42
C PHE A 19 10.27 -11.78 -13.22
N THR A 20 9.10 -12.09 -13.77
CA THR A 20 7.83 -11.44 -13.42
C THR A 20 7.13 -12.25 -12.33
N ALA A 21 6.73 -11.61 -11.23
CA ALA A 21 6.08 -12.27 -10.10
C ALA A 21 4.56 -12.04 -10.09
N TYR A 22 3.82 -13.10 -9.79
CA TYR A 22 2.36 -13.16 -9.71
C TYR A 22 1.96 -13.77 -8.37
N PRO A 23 1.24 -13.06 -7.51
CA PRO A 23 0.83 -13.61 -6.22
C PRO A 23 -0.43 -14.46 -6.33
N GLU A 24 -0.63 -15.34 -5.34
CA GLU A 24 -1.89 -16.05 -5.10
C GLU A 24 -2.44 -16.82 -6.31
N VAL A 25 -1.55 -17.47 -7.07
CA VAL A 25 -1.94 -18.19 -8.28
C VAL A 25 -2.56 -19.54 -7.90
N GLU A 26 -3.87 -19.67 -8.13
CA GLU A 26 -4.60 -20.90 -7.92
C GLU A 26 -4.47 -21.84 -9.13
N CYS A 27 -3.95 -23.03 -8.90
CA CYS A 27 -3.92 -24.10 -9.90
C CYS A 27 -5.01 -25.12 -9.59
N LYS A 28 -6.13 -25.03 -10.31
CA LYS A 28 -7.32 -25.86 -10.11
C LYS A 28 -7.02 -27.36 -10.27
N HIS A 29 -6.14 -27.73 -11.20
CA HIS A 29 -5.77 -29.12 -11.45
C HIS A 29 -4.96 -29.75 -10.30
N LEU A 30 -4.26 -28.94 -9.50
CA LEU A 30 -3.41 -29.38 -8.40
C LEU A 30 -4.04 -29.21 -7.01
N GLY A 31 -5.27 -28.69 -6.95
CA GLY A 31 -5.98 -28.49 -5.69
C GLY A 31 -5.26 -27.54 -4.72
N GLY A 32 -4.77 -26.39 -5.21
CA GLY A 32 -4.27 -25.35 -4.31
C GLY A 32 -3.65 -24.13 -4.97
N ARG A 33 -3.13 -23.25 -4.12
CA ARG A 33 -2.69 -21.90 -4.46
C ARG A 33 -1.22 -21.73 -4.10
N ALA A 34 -0.43 -21.27 -5.07
CA ALA A 34 0.94 -20.85 -4.84
C ALA A 34 0.93 -19.43 -4.27
N ASP A 35 1.76 -19.17 -3.27
CA ASP A 35 1.91 -17.82 -2.72
C ASP A 35 2.44 -16.83 -3.78
N ILE A 36 3.48 -17.23 -4.52
CA ILE A 36 4.02 -16.48 -5.66
C ILE A 36 4.41 -17.43 -6.79
N VAL A 37 3.93 -17.18 -8.01
CA VAL A 37 4.46 -17.76 -9.24
C VAL A 37 5.34 -16.74 -9.93
N VAL A 38 6.50 -17.17 -10.39
CA VAL A 38 7.43 -16.31 -11.14
C VAL A 38 7.68 -16.86 -12.54
N THR A 39 7.78 -16.00 -13.55
CA THR A 39 8.08 -16.43 -14.91
C THR A 39 9.21 -15.64 -15.56
N ASN A 40 10.04 -16.32 -16.35
CA ASN A 40 11.02 -15.71 -17.25
C ASN A 40 11.00 -16.48 -18.57
N GLY A 41 10.31 -15.94 -19.57
CA GLY A 41 10.07 -16.60 -20.86
C GLY A 41 9.33 -17.94 -20.69
N GLN A 42 10.04 -19.05 -20.93
CA GLN A 42 9.48 -20.40 -20.75
C GLN A 42 9.62 -20.94 -19.33
N LEU A 43 10.51 -20.36 -18.52
CA LEU A 43 10.75 -20.78 -17.16
C LEU A 43 9.63 -20.30 -16.24
N VAL A 44 9.17 -21.21 -15.38
CA VAL A 44 8.15 -20.96 -14.36
C VAL A 44 8.70 -21.42 -13.03
N GLY A 45 8.60 -20.61 -11.99
CA GLY A 45 8.97 -20.99 -10.64
C GLY A 45 7.88 -20.65 -9.64
N VAL A 46 8.02 -21.21 -8.44
CA VAL A 46 7.13 -20.94 -7.31
C VAL A 46 7.94 -20.51 -6.10
N VAL A 47 7.41 -19.58 -5.33
CA VAL A 47 7.90 -19.23 -4.00
C VAL A 47 6.77 -19.43 -2.99
N GLU A 48 6.96 -20.35 -2.05
CA GLU A 48 6.08 -20.50 -0.88
C GLU A 48 6.64 -19.73 0.32
N MET A 49 5.78 -19.01 1.04
CA MET A 49 6.19 -18.09 2.10
C MET A 49 5.71 -18.58 3.47
N LYS A 50 6.60 -18.56 4.48
CA LYS A 50 6.20 -18.81 5.87
C LYS A 50 7.02 -17.98 6.85
N GLN A 51 6.44 -17.71 8.01
CA GLN A 51 7.16 -17.07 9.12
C GLN A 51 8.30 -17.93 9.70
N SER A 52 8.29 -19.24 9.46
CA SER A 52 9.29 -20.18 9.95
C SER A 52 9.45 -21.37 9.01
N LEU A 53 10.63 -22.00 9.02
CA LEU A 53 10.87 -23.23 8.28
C LEU A 53 10.23 -24.42 9.00
N THR A 54 9.10 -24.89 8.48
CA THR A 54 8.34 -26.05 9.00
C THR A 54 8.31 -27.20 7.98
N LEU A 55 7.89 -28.39 8.41
CA LEU A 55 7.64 -29.50 7.48
C LEU A 55 6.48 -29.16 6.53
N ASP A 56 5.43 -28.51 7.03
CA ASP A 56 4.30 -28.06 6.21
C ASP A 56 4.74 -27.15 5.06
N LEU A 57 5.68 -26.23 5.29
CA LEU A 57 6.23 -25.38 4.24
C LEU A 57 6.99 -26.20 3.19
N ILE A 58 7.73 -27.23 3.62
CA ILE A 58 8.45 -28.12 2.71
C ILE A 58 7.46 -28.96 1.89
N GLU A 59 6.40 -29.47 2.51
CA GLU A 59 5.31 -30.19 1.83
C GLU A 59 4.62 -29.30 0.79
N GLN A 60 4.26 -28.07 1.17
CA GLN A 60 3.70 -27.07 0.26
C GLN A 60 4.63 -26.78 -0.92
N ALA A 61 5.94 -26.66 -0.70
CA ALA A 61 6.90 -26.46 -1.78
C ALA A 61 6.98 -27.69 -2.71
N LEU A 62 7.01 -28.89 -2.13
CA LEU A 62 7.15 -30.15 -2.88
C LEU A 62 5.97 -30.44 -3.80
N ARG A 63 4.78 -29.93 -3.50
CA ARG A 63 3.59 -30.12 -4.36
C ARG A 63 3.81 -29.59 -5.79
N TRP A 64 4.68 -28.61 -5.96
CA TRP A 64 4.96 -27.96 -7.26
C TRP A 64 6.01 -28.69 -8.07
N ARG A 65 6.59 -29.77 -7.51
CA ARG A 65 7.55 -30.60 -8.21
C ARG A 65 6.90 -31.22 -9.45
N GLY A 66 7.55 -31.02 -10.59
CA GLY A 66 7.01 -31.43 -11.89
C GLY A 66 6.15 -30.38 -12.58
N PHE A 67 5.80 -29.27 -11.91
CA PHE A 67 5.03 -28.16 -12.48
C PHE A 67 5.84 -26.85 -12.53
N ALA A 68 6.81 -26.70 -11.63
CA ALA A 68 7.72 -25.57 -11.58
C ALA A 68 9.16 -26.00 -11.92
N HIS A 69 9.84 -25.15 -12.70
CA HIS A 69 11.25 -25.28 -13.04
C HIS A 69 12.15 -24.95 -11.85
N TYR A 70 11.71 -24.00 -11.03
CA TYR A 70 12.37 -23.59 -9.80
C TYR A 70 11.38 -23.55 -8.66
N ILE A 71 11.75 -24.11 -7.52
CA ILE A 71 10.93 -24.10 -6.31
C ILE A 71 11.75 -23.42 -5.24
N TRP A 72 11.26 -22.31 -4.74
CA TRP A 72 11.81 -21.61 -3.59
C TRP A 72 10.85 -21.72 -2.42
N ILE A 73 11.43 -21.71 -1.23
CA ILE A 73 10.75 -21.29 -0.02
C ILE A 73 11.36 -19.98 0.45
N ALA A 74 10.54 -19.14 1.05
CA ALA A 74 10.93 -17.86 1.59
C ALA A 74 10.56 -17.77 3.06
N ILE A 75 11.52 -17.39 3.90
CA ILE A 75 11.34 -17.24 5.34
C ILE A 75 12.09 -16.02 5.87
N PRO A 76 11.68 -15.43 7.02
CA PRO A 76 12.48 -14.43 7.69
C PRO A 76 13.90 -14.95 8.00
N TYR A 77 14.89 -14.06 7.93
CA TYR A 77 16.27 -14.35 8.30
C TYR A 77 16.35 -14.85 9.74
N GLN A 78 17.06 -15.96 9.93
CA GLN A 78 17.36 -16.51 11.24
C GLN A 78 18.88 -16.63 11.39
N PRO A 79 19.45 -16.21 12.54
CA PRO A 79 20.90 -16.24 12.75
C PRO A 79 21.46 -17.66 12.91
N LYS A 80 20.61 -18.64 13.23
CA LYS A 80 21.00 -20.03 13.38
C LYS A 80 20.76 -20.78 12.07
N SER A 81 21.74 -21.58 11.67
CA SER A 81 21.58 -22.52 10.56
C SER A 81 20.46 -23.53 10.87
N TYR A 82 19.71 -23.92 9.85
CA TYR A 82 18.74 -25.00 9.95
C TYR A 82 19.43 -26.31 10.37
N LYS A 83 18.65 -27.25 10.91
CA LYS A 83 19.16 -28.60 11.23
C LYS A 83 19.77 -29.23 9.96
N LYS A 84 20.87 -29.97 10.12
CA LYS A 84 21.57 -30.63 8.99
C LYS A 84 20.63 -31.51 8.15
N PHE A 85 19.73 -32.24 8.81
CA PHE A 85 18.71 -33.06 8.15
C PHE A 85 17.80 -32.23 7.23
N VAL A 86 17.30 -31.09 7.71
CA VAL A 86 16.44 -30.20 6.90
C VAL A 86 17.22 -29.62 5.71
N SER A 87 18.48 -29.25 5.93
CA SER A 87 19.36 -28.75 4.86
C SER A 87 19.61 -29.82 3.79
N MET A 88 19.78 -31.08 4.21
CA MET A 88 19.91 -32.23 3.30
C MET A 88 18.62 -32.42 2.48
N VAL A 89 17.45 -32.44 3.13
CA VAL A 89 16.15 -32.57 2.46
C VAL A 89 15.95 -31.49 1.41
N LEU A 90 16.14 -30.21 1.77
CA LEU A 90 15.97 -29.08 0.85
C LEU A 90 16.87 -29.21 -0.38
N ARG A 91 18.14 -29.59 -0.18
CA ARG A 91 19.10 -29.80 -1.27
C ARG A 91 18.73 -30.99 -2.15
N ASP A 92 18.36 -32.11 -1.55
CA ASP A 92 18.10 -33.36 -2.29
C ASP A 92 16.84 -33.23 -3.16
N TYR A 93 15.84 -32.49 -2.67
CA TYR A 93 14.65 -32.14 -3.44
C TYR A 93 14.83 -30.89 -4.34
N GLY A 94 15.97 -30.22 -4.27
CA GLY A 94 16.28 -29.07 -5.13
C GLY A 94 15.51 -27.79 -4.79
N ILE A 95 15.07 -27.63 -3.54
CA ILE A 95 14.30 -26.49 -3.05
C ILE A 95 15.25 -25.37 -2.63
N GLY A 96 15.16 -24.22 -3.30
CA GLY A 96 15.90 -23.01 -2.93
C GLY A 96 15.35 -22.37 -1.66
N VAL A 97 16.19 -21.67 -0.91
CA VAL A 97 15.80 -20.98 0.33
C VAL A 97 16.17 -19.51 0.21
N LEU A 98 15.16 -18.65 0.28
CA LEU A 98 15.30 -17.21 0.38
C LEU A 98 15.11 -16.79 1.83
N THR A 99 16.04 -16.00 2.35
CA THR A 99 15.96 -15.40 3.68
C THR A 99 15.72 -13.91 3.56
N ILE A 100 14.76 -13.40 4.34
CA ILE A 100 14.38 -11.97 4.29
C ILE A 100 14.73 -11.28 5.60
N SER A 101 15.54 -10.23 5.51
CA SER A 101 15.90 -9.38 6.65
C SER A 101 14.71 -8.57 7.13
N LYS A 102 14.74 -8.10 8.38
CA LYS A 102 13.73 -7.16 8.90
C LYS A 102 13.62 -5.84 8.10
N PHE A 103 14.61 -5.54 7.28
CA PHE A 103 14.68 -4.35 6.42
C PHE A 103 14.30 -4.65 4.96
N GLY A 104 13.84 -5.87 4.64
CA GLY A 104 13.42 -6.25 3.29
C GLY A 104 14.56 -6.68 2.36
N SER A 105 15.76 -6.92 2.88
CA SER A 105 16.87 -7.47 2.09
C SER A 105 16.68 -8.98 1.91
N VAL A 106 16.81 -9.47 0.68
CA VAL A 106 16.64 -10.90 0.34
C VAL A 106 17.99 -11.54 0.02
N TRP A 107 18.32 -12.63 0.72
CA TRP A 107 19.52 -13.42 0.44
C TRP A 107 19.19 -14.89 0.18
N PRO A 108 19.73 -15.49 -0.89
CA PRO A 108 19.61 -16.92 -1.11
C PRO A 108 20.53 -17.67 -0.14
N ALA A 109 19.96 -18.38 0.83
CA ALA A 109 20.70 -19.33 1.66
C ALA A 109 21.01 -20.62 0.87
N HIS A 110 20.14 -20.99 -0.07
CA HIS A 110 20.35 -22.07 -1.01
C HIS A 110 19.68 -21.73 -2.34
N MET A 111 20.33 -22.04 -3.47
CA MET A 111 19.73 -21.87 -4.79
C MET A 111 18.96 -23.14 -5.18
N PRO A 112 17.79 -23.00 -5.85
CA PRO A 112 17.02 -24.16 -6.29
C PRO A 112 17.73 -24.89 -7.43
N LYS A 113 17.39 -26.16 -7.59
CA LYS A 113 17.81 -26.95 -8.75
C LYS A 113 16.82 -26.75 -9.89
N LEU A 114 17.31 -26.50 -11.09
CA LEU A 114 16.47 -26.43 -12.29
C LEU A 114 15.87 -27.80 -12.61
N ALA A 115 14.54 -27.89 -12.60
CA ALA A 115 13.80 -28.97 -13.24
C ALA A 115 13.66 -28.68 -14.74
N ARG A 116 14.26 -29.53 -15.58
CA ARG A 116 14.28 -29.35 -17.05
C ARG A 116 12.96 -29.68 -17.74
N ARG A 117 12.08 -30.44 -17.08
CA ARG A 117 10.78 -30.85 -17.61
C ARG A 117 9.72 -30.49 -16.58
N THR A 118 8.70 -29.78 -17.03
CA THR A 118 7.53 -29.43 -16.24
C THR A 118 6.26 -29.63 -17.05
N LEU A 119 5.16 -29.91 -16.37
CA LEU A 119 3.83 -29.85 -16.93
C LEU A 119 3.38 -28.39 -17.08
N PRO A 120 2.53 -28.07 -18.08
CA PRO A 120 2.17 -26.69 -18.39
C PRO A 120 1.15 -26.09 -17.42
N ASP A 121 0.48 -26.91 -16.59
CA ASP A 121 -0.68 -26.54 -15.76
C ASP A 121 -0.46 -25.26 -14.95
N LEU A 122 0.73 -25.10 -14.35
CA LEU A 122 1.03 -23.92 -13.55
C LEU A 122 1.19 -22.65 -14.40
N LYS A 123 1.76 -22.79 -15.61
CA LYS A 123 1.87 -21.69 -16.56
C LYS A 123 0.51 -21.31 -17.14
N GLU A 124 -0.34 -22.30 -17.37
CA GLU A 124 -1.70 -22.13 -17.88
C GLU A 124 -2.65 -21.55 -16.82
N ALA A 125 -2.40 -21.84 -15.55
CA ALA A 125 -3.11 -21.22 -14.42
C ALA A 125 -2.91 -19.68 -14.34
N LEU A 126 -1.88 -19.14 -15.01
CA LEU A 126 -1.71 -17.70 -15.17
C LEU A 126 -2.78 -17.16 -16.13
N THR A 127 -3.88 -16.66 -15.56
CA THR A 127 -4.96 -15.97 -16.28
C THR A 127 -4.47 -14.74 -17.05
N GLU A 128 -5.27 -14.29 -18.04
CA GLU A 128 -5.01 -13.07 -18.82
C GLU A 128 -4.77 -11.86 -17.90
N HIS A 129 -5.44 -11.76 -16.76
CA HIS A 129 -5.22 -10.71 -15.76
C HIS A 129 -3.84 -10.73 -15.09
N HIS A 130 -3.21 -11.89 -14.94
CA HIS A 130 -1.82 -11.96 -14.52
C HIS A 130 -0.89 -11.45 -15.64
N ARG A 131 -1.23 -11.77 -16.90
CA ARG A 131 -0.39 -11.49 -18.08
C ARG A 131 -0.51 -10.05 -18.60
N THR A 132 -1.66 -9.40 -18.43
CA THR A 132 -1.91 -8.00 -18.88
C THR A 132 -1.32 -6.95 -17.96
N VAL A 133 -0.73 -7.34 -16.82
CA VAL A 133 0.10 -6.42 -16.04
C VAL A 133 1.45 -6.29 -16.73
N GLU A 134 1.50 -5.54 -17.84
CA GLU A 134 2.74 -4.99 -18.37
C GLU A 134 3.34 -4.06 -17.30
N VAL A 135 4.09 -4.61 -16.36
CA VAL A 135 4.91 -3.81 -15.45
C VAL A 135 6.17 -3.43 -16.23
N LYS A 136 6.08 -2.34 -17.00
CA LYS A 136 7.25 -1.48 -17.19
C LYS A 136 7.74 -1.10 -15.79
N GLY A 137 9.02 -1.33 -15.56
CA GLY A 137 9.65 -1.28 -14.24
C GLY A 137 9.31 -0.02 -13.44
N GLY A 138 9.24 -0.20 -12.12
CA GLY A 138 9.23 0.90 -11.17
C GLY A 138 7.90 1.59 -11.01
N GLN A 139 6.92 0.93 -10.38
CA GLN A 139 6.01 1.65 -9.48
C GLN A 139 5.89 0.91 -8.16
N SER A 140 6.15 1.66 -7.10
CA SER A 140 5.99 1.27 -5.71
C SER A 140 4.50 1.05 -5.43
N GLY A 141 4.11 -0.18 -5.06
CA GLY A 141 2.78 -0.49 -4.51
C GLY A 141 1.87 -1.36 -5.38
N GLY A 142 2.37 -2.44 -5.97
CA GLY A 142 1.53 -3.39 -6.71
C GLY A 142 2.06 -4.82 -6.57
N GLY A 143 1.26 -5.84 -6.28
CA GLY A 143 -0.17 -5.88 -6.35
C GLY A 143 -0.65 -7.16 -5.72
N TYR A 144 -1.77 -7.08 -5.03
CA TYR A 144 -2.59 -8.21 -4.67
C TYR A 144 -3.91 -8.00 -5.41
N ILE A 145 -4.20 -8.84 -6.39
CA ILE A 145 -5.45 -8.78 -7.14
C ILE A 145 -6.04 -10.19 -7.15
N THR A 146 -6.82 -10.51 -6.12
CA THR A 146 -7.63 -11.74 -6.08
C THR A 146 -8.86 -11.58 -6.98
N PRO A 147 -9.50 -12.67 -7.46
CA PRO A 147 -10.78 -12.58 -8.19
C PRO A 147 -11.84 -11.76 -7.43
N TYR A 148 -11.82 -11.85 -6.10
CA TYR A 148 -12.58 -11.00 -5.21
C TYR A 148 -12.24 -9.51 -5.37
N ARG A 149 -10.96 -9.13 -5.28
CA ARG A 149 -10.54 -7.72 -5.44
C ARG A 149 -10.82 -7.20 -6.85
N ILE A 150 -10.75 -8.05 -7.88
CA ILE A 150 -11.17 -7.71 -9.26
C ILE A 150 -12.65 -7.34 -9.26
N THR A 151 -13.49 -8.26 -8.76
CA THR A 151 -14.94 -8.07 -8.71
C THR A 151 -15.28 -6.79 -7.93
N MET A 152 -14.69 -6.59 -6.75
CA MET A 152 -14.95 -5.39 -5.94
C MET A 152 -14.42 -4.10 -6.59
N LYS A 153 -13.30 -4.15 -7.33
CA LYS A 153 -12.79 -2.99 -8.07
C LYS A 153 -13.74 -2.58 -9.20
N GLN A 154 -14.25 -3.55 -9.97
CA GLN A 154 -15.23 -3.30 -11.03
C GLN A 154 -16.53 -2.75 -10.46
N VAL A 155 -17.07 -3.40 -9.42
CA VAL A 155 -18.31 -2.95 -8.76
C VAL A 155 -18.13 -1.55 -8.16
N ARG A 156 -17.00 -1.27 -7.49
CA ARG A 156 -16.70 0.05 -6.95
C ARG A 156 -16.63 1.11 -8.05
N HIS A 157 -15.96 0.82 -9.15
CA HIS A 157 -15.85 1.73 -10.28
C HIS A 157 -17.24 2.06 -10.85
N TYR A 158 -18.06 1.04 -11.09
CA TYR A 158 -19.43 1.20 -11.57
C TYR A 158 -20.30 2.04 -10.63
N LEU A 159 -20.24 1.79 -9.32
CA LEU A 159 -21.01 2.54 -8.33
C LEU A 159 -20.50 3.97 -8.10
N THR A 160 -19.23 4.26 -8.41
CA THR A 160 -18.64 5.60 -8.21
C THR A 160 -18.90 6.53 -9.39
N LYS A 161 -18.95 5.99 -10.62
CA LYS A 161 -19.09 6.79 -11.85
C LYS A 161 -20.39 7.61 -11.90
N GLU A 162 -21.46 7.06 -11.33
CA GLU A 162 -22.81 7.62 -11.47
C GLU A 162 -23.35 8.23 -10.16
N ASN A 163 -22.71 7.97 -9.01
CA ASN A 163 -23.16 8.39 -7.67
C ASN A 163 -24.66 8.13 -7.36
N GLU A 164 -25.26 7.17 -8.08
CA GLU A 164 -26.67 6.79 -8.00
C GLU A 164 -26.86 5.49 -7.22
N TRP A 165 -28.06 5.31 -6.66
CA TRP A 165 -28.46 4.04 -6.07
C TRP A 165 -28.72 3.00 -7.15
N ARG A 166 -27.97 1.89 -7.12
CA ARG A 166 -28.11 0.77 -8.07
C ARG A 166 -28.63 -0.48 -7.38
N THR A 167 -29.48 -1.24 -8.06
CA THR A 167 -29.90 -2.55 -7.57
C THR A 167 -28.80 -3.60 -7.79
N LEU A 168 -28.88 -4.73 -7.08
CA LEU A 168 -28.01 -5.88 -7.36
C LEU A 168 -28.11 -6.37 -8.81
N LYS A 169 -29.30 -6.24 -9.43
CA LYS A 169 -29.48 -6.62 -10.83
C LYS A 169 -28.65 -5.69 -11.72
N ASP A 170 -28.75 -4.38 -11.52
CA ASP A 170 -28.01 -3.40 -12.32
C ASP A 170 -26.49 -3.58 -12.17
N ILE A 171 -26.00 -3.95 -10.97
CA ILE A 171 -24.58 -4.23 -10.76
C ILE A 171 -24.16 -5.49 -11.51
N LEU A 172 -24.93 -6.58 -11.42
CA LEU A 172 -24.59 -7.85 -12.07
C LEU A 172 -24.74 -7.81 -13.60
N ASP A 173 -25.64 -6.95 -14.12
CA ASP A 173 -25.80 -6.74 -15.55
C ASP A 173 -24.59 -5.97 -16.15
N HIS A 174 -23.80 -5.26 -15.33
CA HIS A 174 -22.66 -4.43 -15.79
C HIS A 174 -21.29 -4.87 -15.25
N CYS A 175 -21.25 -5.74 -14.24
CA CYS A 175 -20.03 -6.22 -13.62
C CYS A 175 -20.03 -7.75 -13.59
N GLU A 176 -19.04 -8.36 -14.24
CA GLU A 176 -18.78 -9.78 -14.11
C GLU A 176 -18.35 -10.13 -12.68
N THR A 177 -18.71 -11.32 -12.19
CA THR A 177 -18.36 -11.74 -10.83
C THR A 177 -17.77 -13.14 -10.82
N HIS A 178 -16.80 -13.36 -9.94
CA HIS A 178 -16.19 -14.68 -9.71
C HIS A 178 -17.06 -15.65 -8.88
N TYR A 179 -18.23 -15.22 -8.39
CA TYR A 179 -19.06 -16.04 -7.51
C TYR A 179 -19.90 -17.05 -8.31
N ALA A 180 -19.93 -18.31 -7.87
CA ALA A 180 -20.84 -19.32 -8.42
C ALA A 180 -22.33 -18.98 -8.17
N SER A 181 -22.63 -18.21 -7.12
CA SER A 181 -23.97 -17.69 -6.81
C SER A 181 -23.92 -16.16 -6.68
N PRO A 182 -23.91 -15.43 -7.81
CA PRO A 182 -23.58 -14.00 -7.84
C PRO A 182 -24.45 -13.12 -6.95
N ARG A 183 -25.78 -13.28 -7.01
CA ARG A 183 -26.73 -12.37 -6.35
C ARG A 183 -26.60 -12.38 -4.83
N ALA A 184 -26.62 -13.56 -4.20
CA ALA A 184 -26.53 -13.68 -2.74
C ALA A 184 -25.12 -13.36 -2.24
N SER A 185 -24.10 -13.85 -2.94
CA SER A 185 -22.70 -13.68 -2.54
C SER A 185 -22.24 -12.23 -2.64
N LEU A 186 -22.58 -11.55 -3.74
CA LEU A 186 -22.28 -10.13 -3.91
C LEU A 186 -23.00 -9.26 -2.88
N ALA A 187 -24.29 -9.54 -2.63
CA ALA A 187 -25.06 -8.82 -1.61
C ALA A 187 -24.41 -8.93 -0.23
N LYS A 188 -24.02 -10.16 0.15
CA LYS A 188 -23.33 -10.43 1.42
C LYS A 188 -21.97 -9.72 1.46
N ALA A 189 -21.19 -9.77 0.38
CA ALA A 189 -19.87 -9.15 0.34
C ALA A 189 -19.91 -7.62 0.45
N LEU A 190 -20.79 -6.97 -0.32
CA LEU A 190 -20.98 -5.51 -0.25
C LEU A 190 -21.44 -5.05 1.14
N TRP A 191 -22.23 -5.88 1.81
CA TRP A 191 -22.72 -5.58 3.15
C TRP A 191 -21.72 -5.89 4.26
N GLN A 192 -21.03 -7.02 4.22
CA GLN A 192 -20.19 -7.48 5.35
C GLN A 192 -18.73 -7.05 5.24
N PHE A 193 -18.18 -7.01 4.03
CA PHE A 193 -16.75 -6.79 3.81
C PHE A 193 -16.45 -5.39 3.26
N GLU A 194 -17.35 -4.84 2.43
CA GLU A 194 -17.11 -3.56 1.74
C GLU A 194 -17.93 -2.38 2.31
N ALA A 195 -18.57 -2.55 3.48
CA ALA A 195 -19.38 -1.50 4.12
C ALA A 195 -18.62 -0.21 4.43
N ALA A 196 -17.28 -0.28 4.48
CA ALA A 196 -16.40 0.86 4.66
C ALA A 196 -16.53 1.89 3.52
N TRP A 197 -16.77 1.46 2.29
CA TRP A 197 -16.95 2.36 1.14
C TRP A 197 -18.27 2.15 0.39
N CYS A 198 -19.07 1.14 0.72
CA CYS A 198 -20.37 0.89 0.08
C CYS A 198 -21.52 1.15 1.06
N GLU A 199 -22.50 1.95 0.63
CA GLU A 199 -23.78 2.16 1.30
C GLU A 199 -24.81 1.17 0.80
N ARG A 200 -25.81 0.88 1.64
CA ARG A 200 -26.95 0.03 1.30
C ARG A 200 -28.24 0.61 1.86
N LYS A 201 -29.32 0.52 1.08
CA LYS A 201 -30.69 0.75 1.56
C LYS A 201 -31.65 -0.32 1.03
N LYS A 202 -32.83 -0.42 1.64
CA LYS A 202 -33.91 -1.31 1.20
C LYS A 202 -35.18 -0.48 0.95
N GLU A 203 -35.69 -0.50 -0.26
CA GLU A 203 -36.90 0.23 -0.67
C GLU A 203 -37.75 -0.68 -1.56
N GLY A 204 -39.06 -0.77 -1.30
CA GLY A 204 -39.99 -1.59 -2.09
C GLY A 204 -39.59 -3.07 -2.18
N GLY A 205 -38.99 -3.64 -1.13
CA GLY A 205 -38.49 -5.03 -1.11
C GLY A 205 -37.17 -5.27 -1.85
N LYS A 206 -36.63 -4.27 -2.55
CA LYS A 206 -35.36 -4.36 -3.29
C LYS A 206 -34.20 -3.77 -2.49
N LEU A 207 -33.01 -4.35 -2.67
CA LEU A 207 -31.76 -3.82 -2.11
C LEU A 207 -31.08 -2.90 -3.12
N TYR A 208 -30.65 -1.74 -2.64
CA TYR A 208 -29.91 -0.75 -3.40
C TYR A 208 -28.56 -0.51 -2.74
N PHE A 209 -27.55 -0.28 -3.57
CA PHE A 209 -26.17 -0.02 -3.17
C PHE A 209 -25.66 1.22 -3.89
N ARG A 210 -24.76 1.95 -3.22
CA ARG A 210 -24.08 3.13 -3.77
C ARG A 210 -22.69 3.20 -3.15
N ALA A 211 -21.70 3.73 -3.87
CA ALA A 211 -20.44 4.09 -3.23
C ALA A 211 -20.70 5.22 -2.22
N ARG A 212 -20.11 5.14 -1.03
CA ARG A 212 -20.02 6.31 -0.14
C ARG A 212 -19.38 7.43 -0.95
N PRO A 213 -19.91 8.67 -0.86
CA PRO A 213 -19.23 9.81 -1.43
C PRO A 213 -17.78 9.77 -0.93
N GLN A 214 -16.82 9.65 -1.85
CA GLN A 214 -15.42 9.79 -1.47
C GLN A 214 -15.29 11.16 -0.81
N GLU A 215 -14.79 11.22 0.43
CA GLU A 215 -14.48 12.49 1.08
C GLU A 215 -13.59 13.27 0.12
N GLY A 216 -14.14 14.34 -0.48
CA GLY A 216 -13.42 15.11 -1.47
C GLY A 216 -12.09 15.62 -0.89
N PRO A 217 -11.13 16.01 -1.75
CA PRO A 217 -9.85 16.61 -1.34
C PRO A 217 -10.03 17.69 -0.25
N GLU A 218 -11.14 18.41 -0.32
CA GLU A 218 -11.59 19.47 0.58
C GLU A 218 -11.84 19.03 2.04
N MET A 219 -12.42 17.84 2.27
CA MET A 219 -12.75 17.36 3.62
C MET A 219 -11.52 16.70 4.29
N ALA A 220 -10.69 16.00 3.51
CA ALA A 220 -9.38 15.53 3.94
C ALA A 220 -8.44 16.71 4.28
N LYS A 221 -8.52 17.81 3.51
CA LYS A 221 -7.84 19.09 3.74
C LYS A 221 -8.34 19.78 5.02
N LYS A 222 -9.66 19.82 5.27
CA LYS A 222 -10.25 20.29 6.54
C LYS A 222 -9.81 19.46 7.76
N LYS A 223 -9.69 18.14 7.60
CA LYS A 223 -9.21 17.22 8.64
C LYS A 223 -7.72 17.42 8.93
N ALA A 224 -6.90 17.65 7.91
CA ALA A 224 -5.48 18.00 8.07
C ALA A 224 -5.28 19.36 8.77
N LEU A 225 -6.15 20.35 8.49
CA LEU A 225 -6.17 21.65 9.15
C LEU A 225 -6.45 21.54 10.66
N ARG A 226 -7.43 20.70 11.05
CA ARG A 226 -7.78 20.41 12.45
C ARG A 226 -6.70 19.64 13.23
N MET A 227 -5.70 19.10 12.53
CA MET A 227 -4.62 18.28 13.12
C MET A 227 -3.31 19.06 13.31
N LEU A 228 -3.22 20.32 12.85
CA LEU A 228 -2.07 21.16 13.16
C LEU A 228 -2.13 21.58 14.64
N PRO A 229 -1.02 21.45 15.40
CA PRO A 229 -0.96 21.99 16.74
C PRO A 229 -1.32 23.47 16.72
N GLU A 230 -2.14 23.92 17.67
CA GLU A 230 -2.63 25.30 17.79
C GLU A 230 -1.49 26.35 17.67
N LYS A 231 -0.32 26.04 18.22
CA LYS A 231 0.88 26.88 18.14
C LYS A 231 1.38 27.10 16.70
N GLN A 232 1.26 26.10 15.82
CA GLN A 232 1.64 26.24 14.40
C GLN A 232 0.64 27.12 13.66
N VAL A 233 -0.66 26.98 13.96
CA VAL A 233 -1.71 27.83 13.38
C VAL A 233 -1.51 29.29 13.77
N ASN A 234 -1.26 29.56 15.05
CA ASN A 234 -1.05 30.93 15.53
C ASN A 234 0.22 31.58 14.94
N VAL A 235 1.28 30.80 14.71
CA VAL A 235 2.50 31.30 14.03
C VAL A 235 2.24 31.62 12.55
N LEU A 236 1.44 30.82 11.85
CA LEU A 236 1.06 31.10 10.46
C LEU A 236 0.21 32.37 10.37
N LEU A 237 -0.73 32.58 11.30
CA LEU A 237 -1.53 33.81 11.40
C LEU A 237 -0.65 35.03 11.66
N ALA A 238 0.32 34.94 12.56
CA ALA A 238 1.26 36.03 12.86
C ALA A 238 2.17 36.41 11.67
N LEU A 239 2.35 35.49 10.71
CA LEU A 239 3.13 35.67 9.48
C LEU A 239 2.26 35.91 8.23
N SER A 240 0.95 36.09 8.39
CA SER A 240 0.01 36.31 7.27
C SER A 240 0.33 37.57 6.46
N ALA A 241 0.92 38.59 7.09
CA ALA A 241 1.48 39.74 6.38
C ALA A 241 2.73 39.31 5.58
N LYS A 242 2.86 39.74 4.33
CA LYS A 242 4.01 39.43 3.44
C LYS A 242 5.34 40.09 3.86
N GLU A 243 5.52 40.31 5.15
CA GLU A 243 6.64 41.01 5.75
C GLU A 243 7.58 40.05 6.47
N TRP A 244 8.86 40.39 6.51
CA TRP A 244 9.85 39.66 7.29
C TRP A 244 9.70 39.97 8.79
N ARG A 245 9.52 38.94 9.62
CA ARG A 245 9.31 39.09 11.08
C ARG A 245 10.32 38.29 11.88
N THR A 246 10.76 38.85 13.01
CA THR A 246 11.64 38.14 13.94
C THR A 246 10.82 37.24 14.88
N PRO A 247 11.42 36.17 15.45
CA PRO A 247 10.78 35.32 16.45
C PRO A 247 10.12 36.09 17.59
N THR A 248 10.74 37.18 18.05
CA THR A 248 10.22 38.03 19.12
C THR A 248 8.93 38.74 18.72
N VAL A 249 8.86 39.27 17.49
CA VAL A 249 7.65 39.91 16.97
C VAL A 249 6.54 38.89 16.80
N ILE A 250 6.85 37.71 16.24
CA ILE A 250 5.91 36.61 16.07
C ILE A 250 5.33 36.17 17.43
N ALA A 251 6.19 35.97 18.43
CA ALA A 251 5.78 35.56 19.78
C ALA A 251 4.88 36.59 20.47
N GLY A 252 5.15 37.89 20.29
CA GLY A 252 4.31 38.97 20.81
C GLY A 252 2.92 39.05 20.18
N MET A 253 2.71 38.44 19.00
CA MET A 253 1.43 38.41 18.28
C MET A 253 0.59 37.16 18.57
N LEU A 254 1.12 36.19 19.32
CA LEU A 254 0.37 35.00 19.71
C LEU A 254 -0.67 35.36 20.79
N PRO A 255 -1.77 34.60 20.93
CA PRO A 255 -2.75 34.79 21.99
C PRO A 255 -2.09 34.81 23.38
N GLY A 256 -2.26 35.90 24.14
CA GLY A 256 -1.62 36.10 25.45
C GLY A 256 -0.15 36.57 25.41
N GLY A 257 0.37 36.96 24.24
CA GLY A 257 1.74 37.43 24.06
C GLY A 257 2.01 38.78 24.73
N ASN A 258 3.14 38.88 25.44
CA ASN A 258 3.68 40.14 25.96
C ASN A 258 5.06 40.38 25.33
N VAL A 259 5.26 41.54 24.69
CA VAL A 259 6.49 41.85 23.94
C VAL A 259 7.74 41.84 24.83
N GLU A 260 7.65 42.28 26.08
CA GLU A 260 8.77 42.25 27.03
C GLU A 260 9.10 40.82 27.48
N LYS A 261 8.06 40.00 27.71
CA LYS A 261 8.21 38.58 28.05
C LYS A 261 8.77 37.77 26.87
N ALA A 262 8.36 38.13 25.64
CA ALA A 262 8.84 37.52 24.41
C ALA A 262 10.32 37.82 24.12
N ARG A 263 10.80 39.01 24.51
CA ARG A 263 12.23 39.35 24.46
C ARG A 263 13.07 38.50 25.42
N ARG A 264 12.51 38.11 26.57
CA ARG A 264 13.22 37.33 27.60
C ARG A 264 13.14 35.81 27.37
N PHE A 265 11.97 35.26 27.02
CA PHE A 265 11.75 33.81 27.00
C PHE A 265 10.85 33.29 25.86
N ASP A 266 9.82 34.04 25.41
CA ASP A 266 8.81 33.45 24.50
C ASP A 266 9.29 33.24 23.04
N SER A 267 10.38 33.91 22.62
CA SER A 267 11.00 33.67 21.31
C SER A 267 11.52 32.24 21.12
N LEU A 268 11.81 31.51 22.21
CA LEU A 268 12.17 30.09 22.14
C LEU A 268 10.97 29.20 21.77
N TYR A 269 9.75 29.61 22.16
CA TYR A 269 8.52 28.84 21.96
C TYR A 269 8.03 28.85 20.52
N VAL A 270 8.42 29.85 19.72
CA VAL A 270 8.10 29.92 18.28
C VAL A 270 9.10 29.16 17.41
N ASN A 271 10.30 28.87 17.90
CA ASN A 271 11.36 28.23 17.10
C ASN A 271 10.98 26.81 16.66
N SER A 272 10.33 26.02 17.52
CA SER A 272 9.89 24.66 17.17
C SER A 272 8.78 24.66 16.11
N PRO A 273 7.69 25.44 16.26
CA PRO A 273 6.72 25.66 15.19
C PRO A 273 7.33 26.16 13.89
N LEU A 274 8.23 27.16 13.93
CA LEU A 274 8.88 27.70 12.73
C LEU A 274 9.68 26.64 11.98
N LYS A 275 10.48 25.82 12.69
CA LYS A 275 11.23 24.71 12.08
C LYS A 275 10.30 23.69 11.39
N ALA A 276 9.18 23.36 12.05
CA ALA A 276 8.20 22.43 11.49
C ALA A 276 7.54 22.99 10.21
N LEU A 277 7.22 24.28 10.20
CA LEU A 277 6.61 24.97 9.05
C LEU A 277 7.60 25.18 7.89
N ILE A 278 8.89 25.38 8.19
CA ILE A 278 9.96 25.41 7.18
C ILE A 278 10.11 24.04 6.52
N LYS A 279 10.09 22.94 7.30
CA LYS A 279 10.15 21.58 6.74
C LYS A 279 8.97 21.27 5.81
N LYS A 280 7.82 21.91 6.04
CA LYS A 280 6.63 21.82 5.17
C LYS A 280 6.71 22.73 3.94
N GLY A 281 7.73 23.59 3.84
CA GLY A 281 7.88 24.56 2.75
C GLY A 281 6.93 25.75 2.83
N TRP A 282 6.25 25.97 3.96
CA TRP A 282 5.24 27.04 4.12
C TRP A 282 5.82 28.34 4.68
N VAL A 283 6.94 28.25 5.38
CA VAL A 283 7.68 29.38 5.94
C VAL A 283 9.09 29.33 5.41
N GLU A 284 9.64 30.49 5.06
CA GLU A 284 11.04 30.64 4.71
C GLU A 284 11.76 31.54 5.71
N LYS A 285 13.08 31.34 5.81
CA LYS A 285 13.98 32.11 6.66
C LYS A 285 14.80 33.04 5.78
N ASN A 286 14.92 34.30 6.17
CA ASN A 286 15.69 35.29 5.42
C ASN A 286 17.18 34.84 5.36
N PRO A 287 17.76 34.69 4.15
CA PRO A 287 19.16 34.30 4.00
C PRO A 287 20.13 35.41 4.38
N VAL A 288 19.69 36.68 4.37
CA VAL A 288 20.53 37.85 4.64
C VAL A 288 19.89 38.66 5.77
N GLY A 289 20.21 38.30 7.03
CA GLY A 289 19.73 39.04 8.20
C GLY A 289 19.65 38.21 9.49
N ARG A 290 19.38 38.89 10.62
CA ARG A 290 19.19 38.27 11.93
C ARG A 290 17.84 37.53 11.98
N GLY A 291 17.84 36.26 11.55
CA GLY A 291 16.80 35.27 11.86
C GLY A 291 15.35 35.74 11.67
N GLN A 292 15.02 36.29 10.50
CA GLN A 292 13.64 36.68 10.16
C GLN A 292 12.95 35.59 9.34
N TYR A 293 11.62 35.56 9.42
CA TYR A 293 10.77 34.56 8.77
C TYR A 293 9.59 35.24 8.06
N ARG A 294 9.11 34.62 6.98
CA ARG A 294 7.87 35.00 6.30
C ARG A 294 7.23 33.77 5.66
N LEU A 295 5.96 33.88 5.24
CA LEU A 295 5.31 32.85 4.44
C LEU A 295 5.86 32.79 3.02
N THR A 296 6.08 31.57 2.52
CA THR A 296 6.35 31.32 1.09
C THR A 296 5.07 31.49 0.27
N GLU A 297 5.17 31.48 -1.06
CA GLU A 297 3.98 31.45 -1.92
C GLU A 297 3.10 30.24 -1.64
N ALA A 298 3.70 29.07 -1.40
CA ALA A 298 2.97 27.87 -1.00
C ALA A 298 2.28 28.03 0.36
N GLY A 299 2.93 28.67 1.34
CA GLY A 299 2.32 29.00 2.63
C GLY A 299 1.19 30.04 2.52
N GLN A 300 1.34 31.02 1.63
CA GLN A 300 0.32 32.03 1.35
C GLN A 300 -0.89 31.42 0.64
N ALA A 301 -0.68 30.60 -0.38
CA ALA A 301 -1.73 29.84 -1.06
C ALA A 301 -2.45 28.92 -0.08
N TRP A 302 -1.69 28.23 0.80
CA TRP A 302 -2.27 27.40 1.86
C TRP A 302 -3.14 28.20 2.84
N MET A 303 -2.71 29.40 3.22
CA MET A 303 -3.49 30.32 4.08
C MET A 303 -4.72 30.90 3.37
N LYS A 304 -4.62 31.19 2.06
CA LYS A 304 -5.67 31.83 1.25
C LYS A 304 -6.77 30.82 0.87
N ASP A 305 -6.37 29.67 0.32
CA ASP A 305 -7.28 28.61 -0.15
C ASP A 305 -7.80 27.71 1.00
N GLY A 306 -7.47 28.10 2.24
CA GLY A 306 -8.00 27.59 3.50
C GLY A 306 -8.93 28.58 4.23
N ALA A 307 -9.15 29.77 3.66
CA ALA A 307 -10.08 30.79 4.19
C ALA A 307 -11.12 31.27 3.15
N GLY A 308 -11.08 30.76 1.92
CA GLY A 308 -12.13 30.96 0.92
C GLY A 308 -11.54 31.32 -0.44
N GLY A 309 -11.93 30.56 -1.46
CA GLY A 309 -11.71 30.91 -2.86
C GLY A 309 -10.98 29.85 -3.68
N GLU A 310 -11.78 28.97 -4.27
CA GLU A 310 -11.64 28.37 -5.62
C GLU A 310 -10.41 27.50 -5.96
N LEU A 311 -10.65 26.18 -5.87
CA LEU A 311 -10.48 25.25 -7.00
C LEU A 311 -11.81 24.48 -7.17
#